data_AF-A0A1B6IIE5-F1
#
_entry.id   AF-A0A1B6IIE5-F1
#
_cell.length_a   1.000
_cell.length_b   1.000
_cell.length_c   1.000
_cell.angle_alpha   90.00
_cell.angle_beta   90.00
_cell.angle_gamma   90.00
#
_symmetry.space_group_name_H-M   'P 1'
#
loop_
_entity.id
_entity.type
_entity.pdbx_description
1 polymer ?
#
loop_
_entity_poly.entity_id
_entity_poly.type
_entity_poly.pdbx_seq_one_letter_code
_entity_poly.pdbx_strand_id
1 'polypeptide(L)'
;VNGLVTYTVISDWANDVFSLHPQTGIFTLTARLDYEEVQHYIFVVQAQDTGRPSLSSTLTVFFNVLDLNDNAPLFDPMSYSNEVFENVPIGTSVVSVTATDLDSGENGRLEYTIVSGDDEGVFDIEANNGTILTRRSLDRETKSLYNLVIAAADQAR
;
A
#
# COMPACT_ATOMS: atom_id res chain seq x y z
N VAL A 1 -34.55 9.70 -39.06
CA VAL A 1 -34.66 8.62 -38.06
C VAL A 1 -33.44 8.75 -37.17
N ASN A 2 -33.60 9.18 -35.92
CA ASN A 2 -32.48 9.22 -34.97
C ASN A 2 -32.16 7.75 -34.64
N GLY A 3 -31.04 7.24 -35.13
CA GLY A 3 -30.65 5.85 -34.94
C GLY A 3 -30.44 5.57 -33.46
N LEU A 4 -31.16 4.58 -32.92
CA LEU A 4 -30.87 4.07 -31.58
C LEU A 4 -29.48 3.41 -31.63
N VAL A 5 -28.61 3.77 -30.70
CA VAL A 5 -27.28 3.18 -30.55
C VAL A 5 -27.28 2.31 -29.30
N THR A 6 -26.73 1.11 -29.41
CA THR A 6 -26.53 0.19 -28.29
C THR A 6 -25.04 0.07 -27.99
N TYR A 7 -24.68 0.08 -26.71
CA TYR A 7 -23.32 -0.06 -26.21
C TYR A 7 -23.11 -1.44 -25.60
N THR A 8 -22.00 -2.08 -25.93
CA THR A 8 -21.60 -3.39 -25.38
C THR A 8 -20.11 -3.41 -25.07
N VAL A 9 -19.73 -4.13 -24.01
CA VAL A 9 -18.33 -4.45 -23.72
C VAL A 9 -17.96 -5.68 -24.55
N ILE A 10 -16.87 -5.60 -25.31
CA ILE A 10 -16.35 -6.69 -26.16
C ILE A 10 -15.38 -7.59 -25.37
N SER A 11 -14.76 -7.05 -24.32
CA SER A 11 -13.74 -7.76 -23.54
C SER A 11 -14.34 -8.69 -22.47
N ASP A 12 -13.84 -9.92 -22.36
CA ASP A 12 -14.40 -10.98 -21.52
C ASP A 12 -13.79 -11.03 -20.09
N TRP A 13 -13.61 -9.88 -19.44
CA TRP A 13 -13.05 -9.83 -18.08
C TRP A 13 -13.68 -8.72 -17.24
N ALA A 14 -13.59 -8.83 -15.91
CA ALA A 14 -14.16 -7.88 -14.96
C ALA A 14 -15.67 -7.60 -15.14
N ASN A 15 -16.40 -8.55 -15.75
CA ASN A 15 -17.86 -8.48 -15.96
C ASN A 15 -18.65 -8.61 -14.64
N ASP A 16 -18.00 -9.09 -13.59
CA ASP A 16 -18.46 -9.16 -12.21
C ASP A 16 -18.19 -7.86 -11.43
N VAL A 17 -17.29 -7.00 -11.93
CA VAL A 17 -16.90 -5.73 -11.29
C VAL A 17 -17.54 -4.51 -11.95
N PHE A 18 -17.64 -4.51 -13.28
CA PHE A 18 -18.22 -3.42 -14.07
C PHE A 18 -19.40 -3.87 -14.91
N SER A 19 -20.43 -3.02 -14.97
CA SER A 19 -21.56 -3.17 -15.88
C SER A 19 -21.72 -1.92 -16.74
N LEU A 20 -21.94 -2.11 -18.03
CA LEU A 20 -22.21 -1.04 -18.99
C LEU A 20 -23.69 -1.00 -19.33
N HIS A 21 -24.33 0.13 -19.07
CA HIS A 21 -25.74 0.30 -19.42
C HIS A 21 -25.91 0.46 -20.95
N PRO A 22 -26.64 -0.44 -21.63
CA PRO A 22 -26.57 -0.57 -23.08
C PRO A 22 -27.18 0.59 -23.87
N GLN A 23 -28.07 1.39 -23.28
CA GLN A 23 -28.67 2.56 -23.96
C GLN A 23 -28.03 3.90 -23.59
N THR A 24 -27.34 3.98 -22.46
CA THR A 24 -26.80 5.25 -21.95
C THR A 24 -25.28 5.31 -22.04
N GLY A 25 -24.61 4.15 -22.15
CA GLY A 25 -23.16 4.05 -22.15
C GLY A 25 -22.53 4.32 -20.77
N ILE A 26 -23.33 4.38 -19.70
CA ILE A 26 -22.83 4.61 -18.34
C ILE A 26 -22.26 3.30 -17.79
N PHE A 27 -21.01 3.33 -17.35
CA PHE A 27 -20.42 2.28 -16.52
C PHE A 27 -20.87 2.45 -15.06
N THR A 28 -21.23 1.34 -14.43
CA THR A 28 -21.50 1.25 -12.98
C THR A 28 -20.70 0.12 -12.37
N LEU A 29 -20.29 0.28 -11.13
CA LEU A 29 -19.66 -0.77 -10.35
C LEU A 29 -20.71 -1.76 -9.82
N THR A 30 -20.42 -3.05 -9.97
CA THR A 30 -21.18 -4.15 -9.38
C THR A 30 -20.45 -4.78 -8.19
N ALA A 31 -19.15 -4.52 -8.05
CA ALA A 31 -18.33 -4.92 -6.92
C ALA A 31 -17.44 -3.75 -6.44
N ARG A 32 -16.78 -3.93 -5.30
CA ARG A 32 -15.77 -2.98 -4.81
C ARG A 32 -14.50 -3.10 -5.65
N LEU A 33 -13.77 -2.00 -5.75
CA LEU A 33 -12.43 -1.97 -6.33
C LEU A 33 -11.42 -2.11 -5.19
N ASP A 34 -10.32 -2.79 -5.49
CA ASP A 34 -9.21 -3.05 -4.59
C ASP A 34 -7.93 -2.81 -5.41
N TYR A 35 -7.10 -1.86 -4.97
CA TYR A 35 -5.90 -1.46 -5.71
C TYR A 35 -4.79 -2.52 -5.59
N GLU A 36 -4.71 -3.20 -4.45
CA GLU A 36 -3.79 -4.28 -4.13
C GLU A 36 -4.11 -5.53 -4.98
N GLU A 37 -5.37 -5.69 -5.40
CA GLU A 37 -5.78 -6.76 -6.31
C GLU A 37 -5.64 -6.40 -7.79
N VAL A 38 -6.25 -5.29 -8.25
CA VAL A 38 -6.24 -4.87 -9.67
C VAL A 38 -6.13 -3.36 -9.82
N GLN A 39 -4.99 -2.90 -10.33
CA GLN A 39 -4.70 -1.46 -10.45
C GLN A 39 -5.33 -0.76 -11.66
N HIS A 40 -5.64 -1.49 -12.74
CA HIS A 40 -6.20 -0.90 -13.94
C HIS A 40 -7.14 -1.83 -14.71
N TYR A 41 -8.21 -1.26 -15.24
CA TYR A 41 -9.15 -1.92 -16.15
C TYR A 41 -9.12 -1.31 -17.54
N ILE A 42 -9.14 -2.17 -18.55
CA ILE A 42 -9.09 -1.81 -19.97
C ILE A 42 -10.24 -2.50 -20.68
N PHE A 43 -11.25 -1.74 -21.05
CA PHE A 43 -12.43 -2.24 -21.76
C PHE A 43 -12.41 -1.78 -23.21
N VAL A 44 -12.74 -2.69 -24.12
CA VAL A 44 -13.08 -2.33 -25.50
C VAL A 44 -14.59 -2.28 -25.60
N VAL A 45 -15.14 -1.11 -25.89
CA VAL A 45 -16.58 -0.89 -26.00
C VAL A 45 -16.96 -0.74 -27.46
N GLN A 46 -18.02 -1.41 -27.88
CA GLN A 46 -18.65 -1.23 -29.18
C GLN A 46 -19.90 -0.36 -29.04
N ALA A 47 -20.05 0.60 -29.94
CA ALA A 47 -21.30 1.28 -30.22
C ALA A 47 -21.83 0.77 -31.56
N GLN A 48 -23.07 0.30 -31.60
CA GLN A 48 -23.72 -0.25 -32.80
C GLN A 48 -25.08 0.41 -33.04
N ASP A 49 -25.36 0.82 -34.27
CA ASP A 49 -26.67 1.32 -34.66
C ASP A 49 -27.65 0.19 -35.00
N THR A 50 -28.94 0.53 -35.10
CA THR A 50 -29.99 -0.43 -35.51
C THR A 50 -30.20 -0.50 -37.03
N GLY A 51 -29.21 -0.08 -37.83
CA GLY A 51 -29.29 -0.02 -39.29
C GLY A 51 -29.34 -1.39 -39.97
N ARG A 52 -29.63 -1.40 -41.28
CA ARG A 52 -29.49 -2.58 -42.16
C ARG A 52 -28.78 -2.17 -43.47
N PRO A 53 -27.48 -2.45 -43.64
CA PRO A 53 -26.58 -3.08 -42.68
C PRO A 53 -26.35 -2.19 -41.44
N SER A 54 -26.07 -2.79 -40.29
CA SER A 54 -25.71 -2.04 -39.08
C SER A 54 -24.29 -1.49 -39.19
N LEU A 55 -24.07 -0.27 -38.73
CA LEU A 55 -22.73 0.31 -38.57
C LEU A 55 -22.31 0.23 -37.10
N SER A 56 -21.01 0.06 -36.88
CA SER A 56 -20.43 0.00 -35.53
C SER A 56 -19.08 0.70 -35.46
N SER A 57 -18.76 1.25 -34.29
CA SER A 57 -17.44 1.77 -33.94
C SER A 57 -16.99 1.23 -32.59
N THR A 58 -15.68 1.11 -32.37
CA THR A 58 -15.12 0.69 -31.09
C THR A 58 -14.26 1.78 -30.48
N LEU A 59 -14.15 1.78 -29.15
CA LEU A 59 -13.23 2.62 -28.40
C LEU A 59 -12.66 1.85 -27.21
N THR A 60 -11.49 2.24 -26.74
CA THR A 60 -10.88 1.69 -25.52
C THR A 60 -11.10 2.64 -24.35
N VAL A 61 -11.63 2.13 -23.25
CA VAL A 61 -11.80 2.84 -21.98
C VAL A 61 -10.77 2.33 -20.99
N PHE A 62 -10.05 3.25 -20.36
CA PHE A 62 -9.08 2.97 -19.30
C PHE A 62 -9.65 3.46 -17.97
N PHE A 63 -9.72 2.56 -16.99
CA PHE A 63 -9.99 2.88 -15.60
C PHE A 63 -8.71 2.63 -14.81
N ASN A 64 -8.20 3.67 -14.15
CA ASN A 64 -7.14 3.53 -13.18
C ASN A 64 -7.77 3.52 -11.80
N VAL A 65 -7.49 2.48 -11.01
CA VAL A 65 -7.87 2.44 -9.60
C VAL A 65 -6.93 3.36 -8.86
N LEU A 66 -7.48 4.21 -8.01
CA LEU A 66 -6.69 5.07 -7.14
C LEU A 66 -6.49 4.35 -5.82
N ASP A 67 -5.24 4.24 -5.44
CA ASP A 67 -4.82 3.67 -4.17
C ASP A 67 -5.30 4.51 -2.98
N LEU A 68 -5.69 3.83 -1.90
CA LEU A 68 -6.08 4.43 -0.62
C LEU A 68 -5.16 3.86 0.47
N ASN A 69 -4.93 4.63 1.54
CA ASN A 69 -4.15 4.13 2.67
C ASN A 69 -5.02 3.23 3.57
N ASP A 70 -5.32 2.02 3.11
CA ASP A 70 -6.20 1.07 3.80
C ASP A 70 -5.49 -0.20 4.28
N ASN A 71 -4.19 -0.33 4.02
CA ASN A 71 -3.32 -1.28 4.68
C ASN A 71 -2.57 -0.59 5.83
N ALA A 72 -2.13 -1.39 6.79
CA ALA A 72 -1.40 -0.91 7.95
C ALA A 72 -0.01 -1.57 7.99
N PRO A 73 1.02 -0.87 8.47
CA PRO A 73 2.38 -1.42 8.49
C PRO A 73 2.45 -2.67 9.36
N LEU A 74 3.03 -3.75 8.83
CA LEU A 74 3.18 -5.02 9.53
C LEU A 74 4.65 -5.38 9.74
N PHE A 75 5.05 -5.61 10.99
CA PHE A 75 6.37 -6.15 11.32
C PHE A 75 6.46 -7.66 11.08
N ASP A 76 7.50 -8.09 10.36
CA ASP A 76 7.86 -9.51 10.21
C ASP A 76 9.38 -9.69 10.33
N PRO A 77 9.90 -10.32 11.40
CA PRO A 77 9.16 -10.90 12.53
C PRO A 77 8.54 -9.87 13.49
N MET A 78 7.50 -10.27 14.23
CA MET A 78 6.81 -9.42 15.22
C MET A 78 7.65 -9.06 16.47
N SER A 79 8.79 -9.75 16.68
CA SER A 79 9.67 -9.49 17.83
C SER A 79 11.12 -9.76 17.49
N TYR A 80 12.01 -8.91 18.00
CA TYR A 80 13.46 -9.02 17.81
C TYR A 80 14.14 -9.20 19.17
N SER A 81 15.18 -10.04 19.21
CA SER A 81 16.03 -10.24 20.39
C SER A 81 17.48 -10.24 19.95
N ASN A 82 18.28 -9.32 20.49
CA ASN A 82 19.70 -9.18 20.16
C ASN A 82 20.52 -8.92 21.42
N GLU A 83 21.79 -9.29 21.37
CA GLU A 83 22.77 -9.01 22.41
C GLU A 83 23.77 -7.98 21.92
N VAL A 84 24.16 -7.05 22.79
CA VAL A 84 25.16 -6.02 22.50
C VAL A 84 26.13 -5.91 23.68
N PHE A 85 27.42 -5.77 23.38
CA PHE A 85 28.42 -5.56 24.41
C PHE A 85 28.30 -4.16 25.02
N GLU A 86 28.48 -4.03 26.33
CA GLU A 86 28.35 -2.74 27.00
C GLU A 86 29.43 -1.72 26.59
N ASN A 87 30.60 -2.22 26.19
CA ASN A 87 31.75 -1.40 25.82
C ASN A 87 31.77 -0.95 24.36
N VAL A 88 30.67 -1.13 23.62
CA VAL A 88 30.57 -0.65 22.24
C VAL A 88 30.61 0.88 22.18
N PRO A 89 31.19 1.48 21.13
CA PRO A 89 31.16 2.91 20.95
C PRO A 89 29.72 3.41 20.70
N ILE A 90 29.49 4.68 21.03
CA ILE A 90 28.26 5.40 20.65
C ILE A 90 28.15 5.42 19.12
N GLY A 91 26.94 5.19 18.59
CA GLY A 91 26.63 5.09 17.17
C GLY A 91 26.72 3.67 16.62
N THR A 92 26.86 2.65 17.48
CA THR A 92 26.90 1.24 17.06
C THR A 92 25.50 0.77 16.71
N SER A 93 25.33 0.16 15.53
CA SER A 93 24.09 -0.52 15.13
C SER A 93 23.87 -1.77 15.95
N VAL A 94 22.69 -1.87 16.58
CA VAL A 94 22.30 -2.98 17.46
C VAL A 94 21.44 -3.98 16.71
N VAL A 95 20.37 -3.49 16.07
CA VAL A 95 19.41 -4.30 15.31
C VAL A 95 18.72 -3.41 14.27
N SER A 96 18.37 -3.98 13.13
CA SER A 96 17.44 -3.35 12.18
C SER A 96 16.10 -4.08 12.23
N VAL A 97 15.04 -3.32 12.49
CA VAL A 97 13.66 -3.84 12.41
C VAL A 97 13.06 -3.51 11.06
N THR A 98 12.17 -4.38 10.58
CA THR A 98 11.54 -4.22 9.26
C THR A 98 10.05 -4.42 9.39
N ALA A 99 9.29 -3.47 8.88
CA ALA A 99 7.88 -3.58 8.60
C ALA A 99 7.63 -3.42 7.09
N THR A 100 6.50 -3.92 6.64
CA THR A 100 6.02 -3.80 5.26
C THR A 100 4.59 -3.29 5.24
N ASP A 101 4.30 -2.42 4.29
CA ASP A 101 2.96 -1.96 3.96
C ASP A 101 2.67 -2.29 2.49
N LEU A 102 1.43 -2.64 2.18
CA LEU A 102 1.02 -3.04 0.83
C LEU A 102 0.56 -1.86 -0.01
N ASP A 103 0.26 -0.72 0.62
CA ASP A 103 -0.13 0.50 -0.08
C ASP A 103 1.04 1.05 -0.91
N SER A 104 0.73 1.86 -1.92
CA SER A 104 1.72 2.37 -2.87
C SER A 104 2.19 3.79 -2.58
N GLY A 105 3.39 4.13 -3.08
CA GLY A 105 3.94 5.47 -2.95
C GLY A 105 4.17 5.88 -1.49
N GLU A 106 3.68 7.07 -1.12
CA GLU A 106 3.82 7.59 0.25
C GLU A 106 2.91 6.87 1.26
N ASN A 107 1.81 6.25 0.81
CA ASN A 107 0.94 5.43 1.66
C ASN A 107 1.69 4.17 2.15
N GLY A 108 2.57 3.60 1.31
CA GLY A 108 3.40 2.47 1.72
C GLY A 108 4.74 2.85 2.38
N ARG A 109 5.03 4.15 2.52
CA ARG A 109 6.36 4.62 2.95
C ARG A 109 6.42 4.75 4.46
N LEU A 110 7.29 3.96 5.07
CA LEU A 110 7.34 3.81 6.53
C LEU A 110 8.35 4.72 7.22
N GLU A 111 7.93 5.25 8.37
CA GLU A 111 8.81 5.84 9.38
C GLU A 111 8.78 5.03 10.68
N TYR A 112 9.96 4.76 11.23
CA TYR A 112 10.14 4.00 12.47
C TYR A 112 10.45 4.91 13.66
N THR A 113 9.84 4.62 14.81
CA THR A 113 10.06 5.36 16.06
C THR A 113 10.10 4.45 17.28
N ILE A 114 10.94 4.79 18.26
CA ILE A 114 10.91 4.15 19.59
C ILE A 114 9.81 4.85 20.40
N VAL A 115 8.76 4.11 20.76
CA VAL A 115 7.60 4.67 21.49
C VAL A 115 7.67 4.43 22.99
N SER A 116 8.41 3.42 23.44
CA SER A 116 8.69 3.19 24.87
C SER A 116 9.87 2.24 25.08
N GLY A 117 10.34 2.12 26.32
CA GLY A 117 11.44 1.23 26.71
C GLY A 117 12.82 1.89 26.74
N ASP A 118 12.92 3.14 26.26
CA ASP A 118 14.13 3.96 26.25
C ASP A 118 13.98 5.27 27.03
N ASP A 119 13.51 5.19 28.28
CA ASP A 119 13.25 6.37 29.13
C ASP A 119 14.49 7.25 29.36
N GLU A 120 15.68 6.67 29.17
CA GLU A 120 16.97 7.32 29.39
C GLU A 120 17.57 7.90 28.09
N GLY A 121 16.95 7.65 26.93
CA GLY A 121 17.46 8.10 25.62
C GLY A 121 18.82 7.49 25.29
N VAL A 122 18.97 6.20 25.59
CA VAL A 122 20.18 5.39 25.37
C VAL A 122 20.28 4.95 23.91
N PHE A 123 19.15 4.82 23.22
CA PHE A 123 19.08 4.41 21.83
C PHE A 123 18.57 5.53 20.92
N ASP A 124 18.81 5.36 19.63
CA ASP A 124 18.19 6.13 18.56
C ASP A 124 17.69 5.13 17.51
N ILE A 125 16.73 5.54 16.68
CA ILE A 125 16.27 4.73 15.55
C ILE A 125 16.30 5.56 14.28
N GLU A 126 16.92 5.02 13.24
CA GLU A 126 16.89 5.63 11.91
C GLU A 126 15.48 5.49 11.31
N ALA A 127 14.76 6.60 11.25
CA ALA A 127 13.35 6.63 10.84
C ALA A 127 13.10 6.00 9.46
N ASN A 128 14.06 6.04 8.53
CA ASN A 128 13.85 5.54 7.16
C ASN A 128 14.13 4.04 6.98
N ASN A 129 14.81 3.37 7.92
CA ASN A 129 15.22 1.97 7.73
C ASN A 129 15.11 1.09 8.99
N GLY A 130 14.65 1.64 10.11
CA GLY A 130 14.42 0.89 11.34
C GLY A 130 15.69 0.44 12.06
N THR A 131 16.87 0.98 11.73
CA THR A 131 18.11 0.62 12.40
C THR A 131 18.22 1.32 13.75
N ILE A 132 18.29 0.52 14.81
CA ILE A 132 18.48 0.97 16.18
C ILE A 132 19.99 1.11 16.46
N LEU A 133 20.38 2.28 16.95
CA LEU A 133 21.76 2.67 17.21
C LEU A 133 21.95 3.01 18.69
N THR A 134 23.15 2.81 19.22
CA THR A 134 23.49 3.34 20.55
C THR A 134 23.67 4.86 20.48
N ARG A 135 22.98 5.59 21.36
CA ARG A 135 23.10 7.06 21.52
C ARG A 135 23.94 7.44 22.73
N ARG A 136 24.06 6.53 23.70
CA ARG A 136 24.88 6.68 24.91
C ARG A 136 25.71 5.42 25.16
N SER A 137 26.68 5.52 26.04
CA SER A 137 27.43 4.36 26.54
C SER A 137 26.48 3.41 27.29
N LEU A 138 26.69 2.11 27.10
CA LEU A 138 25.97 1.07 27.82
C LEU A 138 26.76 0.67 29.06
N ASP A 139 26.04 0.24 30.09
CA ASP A 139 26.61 -0.30 31.32
C ASP A 139 25.66 -1.37 31.85
N ARG A 140 26.09 -2.63 31.79
CA ARG A 140 25.26 -3.78 32.16
C ARG A 140 24.96 -3.79 33.65
N GLU A 141 25.88 -3.29 34.48
CA GLU A 141 25.68 -3.19 35.93
C GLU A 141 24.58 -2.18 36.29
N THR A 142 24.41 -1.13 35.48
CA THR A 142 23.30 -0.18 35.63
C THR A 142 22.00 -0.75 35.06
N LYS A 143 22.02 -1.28 33.84
CA LYS A 143 20.82 -1.85 33.19
C LYS A 143 21.20 -2.91 32.17
N SER A 144 20.78 -4.15 32.44
CA SER A 144 21.14 -5.32 31.64
C SER A 144 20.12 -5.70 30.56
N LEU A 145 18.93 -5.08 30.55
CA LEU A 145 17.86 -5.38 29.60
C LEU A 145 17.09 -4.11 29.21
N TYR A 146 16.83 -3.98 27.91
CA TYR A 146 16.00 -2.93 27.32
C TYR A 146 14.88 -3.57 26.51
N ASN A 147 13.64 -3.33 26.92
CA ASN A 147 12.45 -3.79 26.20
C ASN A 147 11.90 -2.63 25.38
N LEU A 148 12.47 -2.44 24.19
CA LEU A 148 12.06 -1.35 23.29
C LEU A 148 10.77 -1.72 22.57
N VAL A 149 9.79 -0.83 22.61
CA VAL A 149 8.59 -0.93 21.77
C VAL A 149 8.78 0.02 20.61
N ILE A 150 8.72 -0.53 19.39
CA ILE A 150 8.89 0.21 18.15
C ILE A 150 7.54 0.33 17.46
N ALA A 151 7.26 1.51 16.90
CA ALA A 151 6.15 1.72 15.99
C ALA A 151 6.68 2.00 14.58
N ALA A 152 5.97 1.47 13.58
CA ALA A 152 6.09 1.89 12.20
C ALA A 152 4.77 2.59 11.83
N ALA A 153 4.87 3.74 11.17
CA ALA A 153 3.72 4.45 10.62
C ALA A 153 4.01 4.79 9.16
N ASP A 154 3.00 4.69 8.31
CA ASP A 154 3.06 5.25 6.97
C ASP A 154 3.16 6.79 7.01
N GLN A 155 3.48 7.40 5.86
CA GLN A 155 3.55 8.86 5.70
C GLN A 155 2.23 9.45 5.17
N ALA A 156 1.12 8.71 5.18
CA ALA A 156 -0.16 9.23 4.71
C ALA A 156 -0.70 10.32 5.66
N ARG A 157 -1.38 11.32 5.08
CA ARG A 157 -1.93 12.50 5.78
C ARG A 157 -3.45 12.51 5.80
#